data_AF-A0A8D8MPT4-F1
#
_entry.id   AF-A0A8D8MPT4-F1
#
_cell.length_a   1.000
_cell.length_b   1.000
_cell.length_c   1.000
_cell.angle_alpha   90.00
_cell.angle_beta   90.00
_cell.angle_gamma   90.00
#
_symmetry.space_group_name_H-M   'P 1'
#
loop_
_entity.id
_entity.type
_entity.pdbx_description
1 polymer ?
#
loop_
_entity_poly.entity_id
_entity_poly.type
_entity_poly.pdbx_seq_one_letter_code
_entity_poly.pdbx_strand_id
1 'polypeptide(L)'
;MISIHQLVRTCCAYVLLISLVAMTSSSTAMASAYRVGVGRADCTGPSVEITFMGYAQLSQRGVGIHLRQYARAFIFEETPGRRAVFVSVDAGMMGHAVKRDVLAVLQKKYGDLYRAENVAISGSHTHSTPGGFLMYLLYDMTSLGFVSETFNALVRGIAQSIIRAHNSMIEAKVYVAEIDVAEANINRSPSAYEN
;
A
#
# COMPACT_ATOMS: atom_id res chain seq x y z
N MET A 1 -12.06 -41.19 61.46
CA MET A 1 -12.61 -39.82 61.52
C MET A 1 -11.54 -38.86 61.07
N ILE A 2 -11.75 -38.15 59.96
CA ILE A 2 -10.81 -37.13 59.48
C ILE A 2 -11.00 -35.90 60.37
N SER A 3 -9.92 -35.39 60.97
CA SER A 3 -10.00 -34.22 61.84
C SER A 3 -10.32 -32.97 61.03
N ILE A 4 -11.19 -32.10 61.55
CA ILE A 4 -11.54 -30.81 60.94
C ILE A 4 -10.29 -29.99 60.57
N HIS A 5 -9.21 -30.11 61.35
CA HIS A 5 -7.94 -29.45 61.05
C HIS A 5 -7.23 -29.99 59.80
N GLN A 6 -7.37 -31.28 59.48
CA GLN A 6 -6.83 -31.86 58.24
C GLN A 6 -7.62 -31.38 57.03
N LEU A 7 -8.95 -31.26 57.14
CA LEU A 7 -9.84 -30.79 56.07
C LEU A 7 -9.59 -29.30 55.72
N VAL A 8 -9.37 -28.46 56.74
CA VAL A 8 -9.06 -27.04 56.53
C VAL A 8 -7.68 -26.86 55.88
N ARG A 9 -6.69 -27.66 56.27
CA ARG A 9 -5.34 -27.61 55.68
C ARG A 9 -5.31 -28.06 54.22
N THR A 10 -6.04 -29.11 53.86
CA THR A 10 -6.14 -29.55 52.45
C THR A 10 -6.94 -28.57 51.60
N CYS A 11 -8.02 -27.98 52.11
CA CYS A 11 -8.76 -26.92 51.41
C CYS A 11 -7.90 -25.66 51.18
N CYS A 12 -7.16 -25.19 52.20
CA CYS A 12 -6.26 -24.03 52.02
C CYS A 12 -5.14 -24.32 51.01
N ALA A 13 -4.57 -25.53 51.02
CA ALA A 13 -3.56 -25.94 50.05
C ALA A 13 -4.12 -25.98 48.61
N TYR A 14 -5.35 -26.47 48.43
CA TYR A 14 -6.01 -26.52 47.12
C TYR A 14 -6.38 -25.11 46.61
N VAL A 15 -6.86 -24.23 47.48
CA VAL A 15 -7.18 -22.84 47.14
C VAL A 15 -5.91 -22.05 46.76
N LEU A 16 -4.80 -22.26 47.48
CA LEU A 16 -3.48 -21.69 47.12
C LEU A 16 -2.95 -22.25 45.79
N LEU A 17 -3.12 -23.54 45.51
CA LEU A 17 -2.69 -24.14 44.24
C LEU A 17 -3.48 -23.60 43.04
N ILE A 18 -4.81 -23.47 43.18
CA ILE A 18 -5.69 -22.90 42.14
C ILE A 18 -5.36 -21.42 41.90
N SER A 19 -5.04 -20.66 42.95
CA SER A 19 -4.64 -19.26 42.85
C SER A 19 -3.29 -19.10 42.15
N LEU A 20 -2.35 -20.03 42.37
CA LEU A 20 -1.02 -20.01 41.74
C LEU A 20 -1.09 -20.33 40.23
N VAL A 21 -1.98 -21.24 39.83
CA VAL A 21 -2.21 -21.59 38.40
C VAL A 21 -2.98 -20.49 37.66
N ALA A 22 -3.83 -19.73 38.34
CA ALA A 22 -4.55 -18.60 37.75
C ALA A 22 -3.66 -17.37 37.49
N MET A 23 -2.53 -17.24 38.21
CA MET A 23 -1.61 -16.10 38.09
C MET A 23 -0.57 -16.26 36.96
N THR A 24 -0.44 -17.43 36.33
CA THR A 24 0.53 -17.66 35.24
C THR A 24 -0.02 -17.39 33.83
N SER A 25 -1.27 -16.97 33.72
CA SER A 25 -1.91 -16.63 32.43
C SER A 25 -2.03 -15.13 32.23
N SER A 26 -1.01 -14.37 32.62
CA SER A 26 -0.83 -13.03 32.08
C SER A 26 -0.30 -13.17 30.65
N SER A 27 -1.21 -13.40 29.71
CA SER A 27 -0.93 -13.11 28.31
C SER A 27 -0.67 -11.62 28.21
N THR A 28 0.61 -11.23 28.29
CA THR A 28 1.01 -9.97 27.69
C THR A 28 0.50 -10.04 26.26
N ALA A 29 -0.47 -9.19 25.92
CA ALA A 29 -0.90 -8.99 24.55
C ALA A 29 0.30 -8.46 23.78
N MET A 30 1.19 -9.37 23.40
CA MET A 30 2.29 -9.10 22.50
C MET A 30 1.57 -8.69 21.22
N ALA A 31 1.63 -7.40 20.88
CA ALA A 31 1.05 -6.89 19.65
C ALA A 31 1.44 -7.87 18.54
N SER A 32 0.45 -8.57 17.99
CA SER A 32 0.68 -9.64 17.01
C SER A 32 1.58 -9.07 15.93
N ALA A 33 2.74 -9.70 15.69
CA ALA A 33 3.65 -9.22 14.67
C ALA A 33 2.91 -9.28 13.31
N TYR A 34 2.87 -8.16 12.60
CA TYR A 34 2.40 -8.17 11.22
C TYR A 34 3.44 -8.90 10.38
N ARG A 35 3.01 -9.51 9.28
CA ARG A 35 3.95 -9.80 8.19
C ARG A 35 3.89 -8.66 7.21
N VAL A 36 5.06 -8.10 6.90
CA VAL A 36 5.20 -6.95 6.01
C VAL A 36 6.13 -7.30 4.87
N GLY A 37 5.71 -6.94 3.65
CA GLY A 37 6.50 -7.11 2.44
C GLY A 37 6.62 -5.79 1.71
N VAL A 38 7.80 -5.53 1.15
CA VAL A 38 8.10 -4.30 0.43
C VAL A 38 8.69 -4.62 -0.94
N GLY A 39 8.24 -3.90 -1.96
CA GLY A 39 8.67 -4.15 -3.32
C GLY A 39 8.72 -2.88 -4.13
N ARG A 40 9.79 -2.72 -4.92
CA ARG A 40 9.94 -1.62 -5.87
C ARG A 40 10.14 -2.18 -7.27
N ALA A 41 9.51 -1.59 -8.27
CA ALA A 41 9.74 -1.92 -9.68
C ALA A 41 9.64 -0.68 -10.57
N ASP A 42 10.39 -0.68 -11.68
CA ASP A 42 10.36 0.38 -12.69
C ASP A 42 8.99 0.36 -13.40
N CYS A 43 8.37 1.53 -13.55
CA CYS A 43 7.13 1.74 -14.29
C CYS A 43 7.25 2.89 -15.30
N THR A 44 8.48 3.22 -15.71
CA THR A 44 8.79 4.30 -16.66
C THR A 44 8.24 3.97 -18.04
N GLY A 45 7.30 4.80 -18.51
CA GLY A 45 6.79 4.76 -19.89
C GLY A 45 7.75 5.37 -20.92
N PRO A 46 7.27 5.65 -22.15
CA PRO A 46 8.06 6.37 -23.15
C PRO A 46 8.48 7.75 -22.62
N SER A 47 9.70 8.18 -22.98
CA SER A 47 10.34 9.38 -22.43
C SER A 47 10.58 10.49 -23.45
N VAL A 48 10.32 10.21 -24.73
CA VAL A 48 10.47 11.16 -25.84
C VAL A 48 9.20 11.24 -26.64
N GLU A 49 8.91 12.43 -27.18
CA GLU A 49 7.81 12.70 -28.12
C GLU A 49 6.40 12.42 -27.58
N ILE A 50 6.25 12.22 -26.27
CA ILE A 50 4.96 12.01 -25.61
C ILE A 50 4.63 13.17 -24.67
N THR A 51 3.38 13.63 -24.67
CA THR A 51 2.92 14.65 -23.73
C THR A 51 2.98 14.14 -22.29
N PHE A 52 3.47 14.97 -21.38
CA PHE A 52 3.44 14.67 -19.96
C PHE A 52 2.07 14.97 -19.35
N MET A 53 1.64 14.11 -18.43
CA MET A 53 0.39 14.22 -17.71
C MET A 53 0.48 15.28 -16.61
N GLY A 54 -0.57 16.10 -16.46
CA GLY A 54 -0.71 17.03 -15.34
C GLY A 54 -1.03 18.47 -15.76
N TYR A 55 -0.14 19.14 -16.48
CA TYR A 55 -0.32 20.56 -16.83
C TYR A 55 -1.29 20.83 -17.98
N ALA A 56 -1.77 19.78 -18.66
CA ALA A 56 -2.66 19.88 -19.81
C ALA A 56 -2.09 20.78 -20.95
N GLN A 57 -0.76 20.76 -21.13
CA GLN A 57 -0.06 21.58 -22.11
C GLN A 57 0.49 20.72 -23.25
N LEU A 58 -0.04 20.90 -24.47
CA LEU A 58 0.36 20.11 -25.65
C LEU A 58 1.85 20.22 -26.00
N SER A 59 2.47 21.37 -25.72
CA SER A 59 3.90 21.58 -25.98
C SER A 59 4.80 20.91 -24.94
N GLN A 60 4.26 20.45 -23.81
CA GLN A 60 5.04 19.76 -22.77
C GLN A 60 5.24 18.29 -23.15
N ARG A 61 6.20 18.05 -24.04
CA ARG A 61 6.56 16.70 -24.49
C ARG A 61 7.88 16.26 -23.87
N GLY A 62 7.98 14.98 -23.55
CA GLY A 62 9.22 14.37 -23.08
C GLY A 62 10.34 14.50 -24.10
N VAL A 63 11.55 14.76 -23.62
CA VAL A 63 12.79 14.83 -24.42
C VAL A 63 13.92 14.00 -23.80
N GLY A 64 13.58 13.13 -22.84
CA GLY A 64 14.55 12.34 -22.09
C GLY A 64 14.07 11.99 -20.69
N ILE A 65 15.02 11.56 -19.86
CA ILE A 65 14.77 11.08 -18.49
C ILE A 65 15.72 11.82 -17.55
N HIS A 66 15.17 12.51 -16.55
CA HIS A 66 15.95 12.97 -15.41
C HIS A 66 16.08 11.84 -14.37
N LEU A 67 14.94 11.32 -13.90
CA LEU A 67 14.84 10.16 -13.02
C LEU A 67 13.80 9.17 -13.55
N ARG A 68 13.99 7.88 -13.23
CA ARG A 68 13.00 6.85 -13.53
C ARG A 68 11.78 6.95 -12.61
N GLN A 69 10.67 6.40 -13.08
CA GLN A 69 9.41 6.26 -12.35
C GLN A 69 9.39 4.88 -11.68
N TYR A 70 8.99 4.83 -10.40
CA TYR A 70 8.86 3.58 -9.67
C TYR A 70 7.47 3.39 -9.07
N ALA A 71 7.01 2.15 -9.07
CA ALA A 71 5.95 1.68 -8.19
C ALA A 71 6.59 1.08 -6.93
N ARG A 72 6.11 1.52 -5.77
CA ARG A 72 6.55 1.09 -4.43
C ARG A 72 5.36 0.47 -3.70
N ALA A 73 5.36 -0.85 -3.57
CA ALA A 73 4.31 -1.63 -2.94
C ALA A 73 4.67 -2.00 -1.50
N PHE A 74 3.70 -1.89 -0.61
CA PHE A 74 3.74 -2.26 0.79
C PHE A 74 2.57 -3.22 1.04
N ILE A 75 2.86 -4.42 1.52
CA ILE A 75 1.86 -5.43 1.87
C ILE A 75 1.90 -5.59 3.38
N PHE A 76 0.74 -5.54 4.00
CA PHE A 76 0.55 -5.79 5.43
C PHE A 76 -0.38 -7.00 5.57
N GLU A 77 0.05 -8.00 6.33
CA GLU A 77 -0.72 -9.21 6.64
C GLU A 77 -0.85 -9.33 8.16
N GLU A 78 -2.08 -9.23 8.67
CA GLU A 78 -2.41 -9.34 10.09
C GLU A 78 -2.57 -10.80 10.51
N THR A 79 -3.33 -11.56 9.72
CA THR A 79 -3.49 -13.01 9.83
C THR A 79 -3.28 -13.64 8.45
N PRO A 80 -2.91 -14.93 8.36
CA PRO A 80 -2.65 -15.58 7.08
C PRO A 80 -3.80 -15.37 6.08
N GLY A 81 -3.49 -14.77 4.93
CA GLY A 81 -4.47 -14.49 3.87
C GLY A 81 -5.26 -13.19 4.04
N ARG A 82 -5.24 -12.53 5.20
CA ARG A 82 -5.85 -11.21 5.42
C ARG A 82 -4.83 -10.11 5.14
N ARG A 83 -4.76 -9.68 3.88
CA ARG A 83 -3.77 -8.71 3.39
C ARG A 83 -4.39 -7.38 3.03
N ALA A 84 -3.66 -6.30 3.29
CA ALA A 84 -3.86 -4.98 2.72
C ALA A 84 -2.62 -4.58 1.91
N VAL A 85 -2.82 -4.01 0.72
CA VAL A 85 -1.74 -3.58 -0.18
C VAL A 85 -1.91 -2.10 -0.50
N PHE A 86 -0.85 -1.34 -0.26
CA PHE A 86 -0.74 0.04 -0.71
C PHE A 86 0.41 0.16 -1.71
N VAL A 87 0.16 0.80 -2.84
CA VAL A 87 1.19 1.10 -3.84
C VAL A 87 1.26 2.60 -4.08
N SER A 88 2.43 3.19 -3.84
CA SER A 88 2.75 4.55 -4.26
C SER A 88 3.48 4.51 -5.60
N VAL A 89 2.97 5.23 -6.59
CA VAL A 89 3.48 5.22 -7.96
C VAL A 89 3.94 6.62 -8.35
N ASP A 90 5.12 6.72 -8.94
CA ASP A 90 5.63 7.94 -9.55
C ASP A 90 4.86 8.22 -10.86
N ALA A 91 3.64 8.75 -10.75
CA ALA A 91 2.74 9.11 -11.84
C ALA A 91 1.81 10.27 -11.42
N GLY A 92 1.23 10.96 -12.39
CA GLY A 92 0.29 12.07 -12.14
C GLY A 92 -0.99 11.65 -11.41
N MET A 93 -1.54 10.48 -11.70
CA MET A 93 -2.70 9.93 -10.99
C MET A 93 -2.80 8.43 -11.33
N MET A 94 -3.85 7.77 -10.86
CA MET A 94 -4.11 6.38 -11.19
C MET A 94 -5.50 6.21 -11.82
N GLY A 95 -5.57 5.43 -12.89
CA GLY A 95 -6.81 5.12 -13.60
C GLY A 95 -7.43 3.80 -13.16
N HIS A 96 -8.76 3.70 -13.24
CA HIS A 96 -9.50 2.46 -13.01
C HIS A 96 -8.98 1.31 -13.90
N ALA A 97 -8.70 1.58 -15.18
CA ALA A 97 -8.24 0.57 -16.12
C ALA A 97 -6.86 -0.01 -15.74
N VAL A 98 -5.95 0.84 -15.23
CA VAL A 98 -4.66 0.38 -14.72
C VAL A 98 -4.87 -0.54 -13.51
N LYS A 99 -5.72 -0.15 -12.54
CA LYS A 99 -6.03 -1.00 -11.38
C LYS A 99 -6.64 -2.33 -11.79
N ARG A 100 -7.59 -2.32 -12.72
CA ARG A 100 -8.23 -3.54 -13.26
C ARG A 100 -7.19 -4.50 -13.84
N ASP A 101 -6.30 -4.01 -14.70
CA ASP A 101 -5.35 -4.87 -15.40
C ASP A 101 -4.21 -5.34 -14.49
N VAL A 102 -3.81 -4.54 -13.50
CA VAL A 102 -2.92 -4.98 -12.41
C VAL A 102 -3.55 -6.14 -11.63
N LEU A 103 -4.81 -6.01 -11.23
CA LEU A 103 -5.53 -7.07 -10.51
C LEU A 103 -5.66 -8.33 -11.37
N ALA A 104 -5.92 -8.21 -12.67
CA ALA A 104 -5.96 -9.35 -13.58
C ALA A 104 -4.62 -10.11 -13.63
N VAL A 105 -3.48 -9.40 -13.60
CA VAL A 105 -2.15 -10.02 -13.52
C VAL A 105 -1.97 -10.77 -12.19
N LEU A 106 -2.36 -10.15 -11.07
CA LEU A 106 -2.22 -10.75 -9.75
C LEU A 106 -3.14 -11.95 -9.55
N GLN A 107 -4.38 -11.87 -10.04
CA GLN A 107 -5.36 -12.94 -9.94
C GLN A 107 -4.91 -14.21 -10.67
N LYS A 108 -4.30 -14.06 -11.86
CA LYS A 108 -3.70 -15.19 -12.60
C LYS A 108 -2.62 -15.91 -11.80
N LYS A 109 -1.92 -15.22 -10.89
CA LYS A 109 -0.78 -15.77 -10.15
C LYS A 109 -1.13 -16.22 -8.74
N TYR A 110 -2.06 -15.54 -8.08
CA TYR A 110 -2.34 -15.68 -6.65
C TYR A 110 -3.83 -15.95 -6.35
N GLY A 111 -4.67 -16.17 -7.37
CA GLY A 111 -6.11 -16.33 -7.20
C GLY A 111 -6.74 -15.11 -6.54
N ASP A 112 -7.65 -15.33 -5.60
CA ASP A 112 -8.45 -14.27 -4.96
C ASP A 112 -7.73 -13.57 -3.81
N LEU A 113 -6.42 -13.74 -3.67
CA LEU A 113 -5.64 -13.12 -2.59
C LEU A 113 -5.55 -11.59 -2.72
N TYR A 114 -5.49 -11.08 -3.95
CA TYR A 114 -5.43 -9.66 -4.27
C TYR A 114 -6.67 -9.25 -5.05
N ARG A 115 -7.48 -8.38 -4.46
CA ARG A 115 -8.80 -7.97 -4.96
C ARG A 115 -8.92 -6.45 -4.96
N ALA A 116 -10.01 -5.96 -5.54
CA ALA A 116 -10.24 -4.52 -5.63
C ALA A 116 -10.37 -3.86 -4.25
N GLU A 117 -10.89 -4.61 -3.27
CA GLU A 117 -11.15 -4.14 -1.90
C GLU A 117 -9.87 -3.98 -1.06
N ASN A 118 -8.83 -4.77 -1.33
CA ASN A 118 -7.63 -4.79 -0.51
C ASN A 118 -6.37 -4.26 -1.20
N VAL A 119 -6.48 -3.76 -2.44
CA VAL A 119 -5.37 -3.14 -3.18
C VAL A 119 -5.69 -1.67 -3.46
N ALA A 120 -4.93 -0.78 -2.83
CA ALA A 120 -4.93 0.66 -3.09
C ALA A 120 -3.70 1.03 -3.93
N ILE A 121 -3.92 1.77 -5.03
CA ILE A 121 -2.86 2.27 -5.91
C ILE A 121 -3.01 3.77 -5.99
N SER A 122 -1.98 4.50 -5.58
CA SER A 122 -1.96 5.96 -5.49
C SER A 122 -0.83 6.52 -6.35
N GLY A 123 -1.14 7.55 -7.16
CA GLY A 123 -0.13 8.34 -7.86
C GLY A 123 0.39 9.44 -6.94
N SER A 124 1.69 9.69 -6.95
CA SER A 124 2.34 10.80 -6.22
C SER A 124 1.91 12.20 -6.71
N HIS A 125 1.17 12.27 -7.81
CA HIS A 125 0.77 13.52 -8.45
C HIS A 125 1.92 14.33 -9.04
N THR A 126 2.94 13.64 -9.57
CA THR A 126 3.99 14.28 -10.37
C THR A 126 3.47 14.70 -11.75
N HIS A 127 3.84 15.90 -12.20
CA HIS A 127 3.46 16.45 -13.51
C HIS A 127 4.53 16.21 -14.60
N SER A 128 5.46 15.27 -14.36
CA SER A 128 6.65 15.03 -15.19
C SER A 128 6.76 13.59 -15.68
N THR A 129 5.61 12.96 -15.97
CA THR A 129 5.50 11.57 -16.43
C THR A 129 4.62 11.46 -17.66
N PRO A 130 4.85 10.50 -18.57
CA PRO A 130 4.06 10.32 -19.78
C PRO A 130 2.56 10.11 -19.47
N GLY A 131 1.70 10.69 -20.31
CA GLY A 131 0.24 10.55 -20.24
C GLY A 131 -0.35 9.42 -21.08
N GLY A 132 -1.66 9.50 -21.34
CA GLY A 132 -2.38 8.60 -22.25
C GLY A 132 -2.77 7.24 -21.65
N PHE A 133 -3.04 7.16 -20.36
CA PHE A 133 -3.30 5.89 -19.66
C PHE A 133 -4.64 5.84 -18.92
N LEU A 134 -5.45 6.90 -18.97
CA LEU A 134 -6.65 7.01 -18.13
C LEU A 134 -7.92 6.43 -18.78
N MET A 135 -7.92 6.27 -20.11
CA MET A 135 -9.04 5.74 -20.91
C MET A 135 -10.32 6.58 -20.84
N TYR A 136 -10.18 7.89 -20.58
CA TYR A 136 -11.26 8.86 -20.67
C TYR A 136 -10.82 10.02 -21.54
N LEU A 137 -11.65 10.38 -22.52
CA LEU A 137 -11.33 11.42 -23.51
C LEU A 137 -10.85 12.71 -22.85
N LEU A 138 -11.53 13.17 -21.78
CA LEU A 138 -11.19 14.40 -21.09
C LEU A 138 -9.73 14.41 -20.60
N TYR A 139 -9.23 13.29 -20.07
CA TYR A 139 -7.90 13.23 -19.48
C TYR A 139 -6.80 12.90 -20.51
N ASP A 140 -7.15 12.13 -21.54
CA ASP A 140 -6.18 11.69 -22.55
C ASP A 140 -6.08 12.65 -23.76
N MET A 141 -6.95 13.67 -23.84
CA MET A 141 -7.00 14.62 -24.97
C MET A 141 -5.64 15.27 -25.26
N THR A 142 -4.92 15.70 -24.22
CA THR A 142 -3.60 16.35 -24.36
C THR A 142 -2.48 15.36 -24.68
N SER A 143 -2.71 14.07 -24.42
CA SER A 143 -1.84 12.97 -24.84
C SER A 143 -2.15 12.49 -26.27
N LEU A 144 -3.11 13.14 -26.95
CA LEU A 144 -3.61 12.76 -28.28
C LEU A 144 -4.25 11.36 -28.29
N GLY A 145 -4.78 10.92 -27.15
CA GLY A 145 -5.44 9.65 -26.96
C GLY A 145 -4.66 8.66 -26.08
N PHE A 146 -5.00 7.38 -26.25
CA PHE A 146 -4.44 6.28 -25.47
C PHE A 146 -3.03 5.91 -25.96
N VAL A 147 -2.09 5.82 -25.03
CA VAL A 147 -0.71 5.40 -25.26
C VAL A 147 -0.48 4.06 -24.57
N SER A 148 -0.48 3.01 -25.37
CA SER A 148 -0.38 1.63 -24.89
C SER A 148 0.92 1.36 -24.13
N GLU A 149 2.01 2.01 -24.51
CA GLU A 149 3.33 1.86 -23.96
C GLU A 149 3.40 2.40 -22.53
N THR A 150 2.82 3.57 -22.29
CA THR A 150 2.66 4.13 -20.94
C THR A 150 1.81 3.22 -20.08
N PHE A 151 0.63 2.84 -20.59
CA PHE A 151 -0.30 1.98 -19.86
C PHE A 151 0.34 0.64 -19.47
N ASN A 152 0.98 -0.04 -20.42
CA ASN A 152 1.64 -1.32 -20.20
C ASN A 152 2.86 -1.22 -19.29
N ALA A 153 3.59 -0.10 -19.31
CA ALA A 153 4.68 0.14 -18.37
C ALA A 153 4.16 0.28 -16.93
N LEU A 154 3.07 1.03 -16.73
CA LEU A 154 2.41 1.19 -15.43
C LEU A 154 1.89 -0.15 -14.90
N VAL A 155 1.09 -0.87 -15.70
CA VAL A 155 0.52 -2.17 -15.28
C VAL A 155 1.61 -3.17 -14.91
N ARG A 156 2.64 -3.33 -15.76
CA ARG A 156 3.74 -4.26 -15.50
C ARG A 156 4.55 -3.85 -14.27
N GLY A 157 4.90 -2.57 -14.14
CA GLY A 157 5.68 -2.06 -13.02
C GLY A 157 4.95 -2.20 -11.69
N ILE A 158 3.67 -1.83 -11.63
CA ILE A 158 2.86 -1.95 -10.42
C ILE A 158 2.70 -3.41 -10.03
N ALA A 159 2.28 -4.29 -10.96
CA ALA A 159 2.14 -5.72 -10.66
C ALA A 159 3.46 -6.32 -10.18
N GLN A 160 4.58 -5.96 -10.81
CA GLN A 160 5.90 -6.45 -10.42
C GLN A 160 6.34 -5.95 -9.05
N SER A 161 6.01 -4.71 -8.66
CA SER A 161 6.27 -4.21 -7.30
C SER A 161 5.52 -5.02 -6.25
N ILE A 162 4.25 -5.37 -6.51
CA ILE A 162 3.43 -6.19 -5.60
C ILE A 162 3.97 -7.63 -5.53
N ILE A 163 4.38 -8.21 -6.66
CA ILE A 163 5.02 -9.54 -6.70
C ILE A 163 6.32 -9.54 -5.88
N ARG A 164 7.15 -8.51 -6.00
CA ARG A 164 8.37 -8.36 -5.21
C ARG A 164 8.06 -8.22 -3.72
N ALA A 165 7.05 -7.41 -3.38
CA ALA A 165 6.60 -7.25 -1.99
C ALA A 165 6.11 -8.59 -1.41
N HIS A 166 5.28 -9.34 -2.15
CA HIS A 166 4.79 -10.66 -1.76
C HIS A 166 5.93 -11.63 -1.42
N ASN A 167 6.99 -11.63 -2.23
CA ASN A 167 8.12 -12.53 -2.06
C ASN A 167 9.09 -12.09 -0.96
N SER A 168 8.90 -10.91 -0.37
CA SER A 168 9.76 -10.33 0.66
C SER A 168 9.11 -10.28 2.05
N MET A 169 7.97 -10.94 2.24
CA MET A 169 7.18 -10.87 3.47
C MET A 169 7.94 -11.46 4.68
N ILE A 170 8.23 -10.61 5.66
CA ILE A 170 8.86 -10.97 6.94
C ILE A 170 8.01 -10.51 8.11
N GLU A 171 8.21 -11.07 9.30
CA GLU A 171 7.61 -10.53 10.52
C GLU A 171 8.17 -9.14 10.82
N ALA A 172 7.28 -8.19 11.13
CA ALA A 172 7.63 -6.80 11.38
C ALA A 172 6.64 -6.13 12.34
N LYS A 173 7.11 -5.06 12.98
CA LYS A 173 6.28 -4.13 13.75
C LYS A 173 6.03 -2.88 12.91
N VAL A 174 4.79 -2.39 12.93
CA VAL A 174 4.39 -1.16 12.23
C VAL A 174 4.21 -0.07 13.28
N TYR A 175 4.83 1.07 13.06
CA TYR A 175 4.74 2.25 13.92
C TYR A 175 4.19 3.42 13.11
N VAL A 176 3.48 4.32 13.78
CA VAL A 176 2.95 5.56 13.19
C VAL A 176 3.46 6.73 14.02
N ALA A 177 3.90 7.77 13.34
CA ALA A 177 4.33 9.04 13.93
C ALA A 177 3.78 10.19 13.10
N GLU A 178 3.54 11.32 13.76
CA GLU A 178 2.99 12.53 13.17
C GLU A 178 3.88 13.72 13.57
N ILE A 179 4.12 14.62 12.62
CA ILE A 179 4.94 15.82 12.82
C ILE A 179 4.49 16.93 11.87
N ASP A 180 4.55 18.17 12.33
CA ASP A 180 4.31 19.34 11.50
C ASP A 180 5.51 19.63 10.59
N VAL A 181 5.23 19.82 9.30
CA VAL A 181 6.23 20.20 8.29
C VAL A 181 5.91 21.61 7.79
N ALA A 182 6.54 22.61 8.40
CA ALA A 182 6.39 24.00 7.99
C ALA A 182 7.15 24.29 6.67
N GLU A 183 6.73 25.36 5.97
CA GLU A 183 7.42 25.89 4.77
C GLU A 183 7.55 24.92 3.57
N ALA A 184 6.76 23.84 3.53
CA ALA A 184 6.77 22.88 2.41
C ALA A 184 5.69 23.13 1.35
N ASN A 185 4.65 23.93 1.66
CA ASN A 185 3.54 24.23 0.76
C ASN A 185 2.87 25.56 1.10
N ILE A 186 2.13 26.10 0.14
CA ILE A 186 1.19 27.22 0.33
C ILE A 186 -0.19 26.82 -0.18
N ASN A 187 -1.25 27.45 0.34
CA ASN A 187 -2.59 27.29 -0.22
C ASN A 187 -2.68 28.09 -1.53
N ARG A 188 -2.96 27.42 -2.66
CA ARG A 188 -3.09 28.05 -3.98
C ARG A 188 -4.45 28.74 -4.21
N SER A 189 -5.38 28.65 -3.26
CA SER A 189 -6.73 29.24 -3.35
C SER A 189 -7.21 29.71 -1.97
N PRO A 190 -6.51 30.64 -1.30
CA PRO A 190 -6.81 31.06 0.07
C PRO A 190 -8.19 31.70 0.19
N SER A 191 -8.60 32.53 -0.78
CA SER A 191 -9.92 33.15 -0.79
C SER A 191 -11.07 32.15 -0.77
N ALA A 192 -10.90 30.98 -1.40
CA ALA A 192 -11.92 29.92 -1.36
C ALA A 192 -11.95 29.16 -0.03
N TYR A 193 -10.83 29.13 0.70
CA TYR A 193 -10.72 28.47 1.99
C TYR A 193 -11.26 29.34 3.14
N GLU A 194 -11.14 30.65 3.02
CA GLU A 194 -11.53 31.63 4.04
C GLU A 194 -13.00 32.08 3.95
N ASN A 195 -13.73 31.69 2.89
CA ASN A 195 -15.17 31.93 2.72
C ASN A 195 -16.02 30.94 3.53
#